data_AF-A0A931QK58-F1
#
_entry.id   AF-A0A931QK58-F1
#
_cell.length_a   1.000
_cell.length_b   1.000
_cell.length_c   1.000
_cell.angle_alpha   90.00
_cell.angle_beta   90.00
_cell.angle_gamma   90.00
#
_symmetry.space_group_name_H-M   'P 1'
#
loop_
_entity.id
_entity.type
_entity.pdbx_description
1 polymer ?
#
loop_
_entity_poly.entity_id
_entity_poly.type
_entity_poly.pdbx_seq_one_letter_code
_entity_poly.pdbx_strand_id
1 'polypeptide(L)'
;MPYAVYATVVVVATAGLIYELVAATAASYLLGDSVTQFSTVIGSYLFAMGIGSYLSRYIGRRLADRFVQIEVLVGLVGGWSAAILFVAFVETVHIHLALYGLVAVIGILVGLEIPLLLRLLKERVVFRDLVAQVLSLDYVGALGAAILFPLLLVPKVGLVRTSLLLGMANAVVGLWSVTIFRGRIASPGFLRALAGGAILVLGAGAVGAERITAWAEERLYADEVILARSSPYQRIVLTRWAEDVRLFLNGHLQFSSRDEYRYHEALVHPALSAHPAPRRVLVLGGGDGLAVREVLRYPGVSSVTLVDLDP
;
A
#
# COMPACT_ATOMS: atom_id res chain seq x y z
N MET A 1 -18.40 1.50 -27.74
CA MET A 1 -18.74 0.32 -26.91
C MET A 1 -17.52 -0.46 -26.45
N PRO A 2 -16.56 -0.91 -27.31
CA PRO A 2 -15.39 -1.66 -26.82
C PRO A 2 -14.43 -0.82 -25.96
N TYR A 3 -14.22 0.46 -26.30
CA TYR A 3 -13.38 1.38 -25.52
C TYR A 3 -13.82 1.56 -24.07
N ALA A 4 -15.13 1.53 -23.78
CA ALA A 4 -15.64 1.64 -22.42
C ALA A 4 -15.28 0.43 -21.56
N VAL A 5 -15.23 -0.76 -22.17
CA VAL A 5 -14.82 -1.99 -21.49
C VAL A 5 -13.30 -2.06 -21.32
N TYR A 6 -12.54 -1.58 -22.30
CA TYR A 6 -11.08 -1.48 -22.16
C TYR A 6 -10.69 -0.51 -21.04
N ALA A 7 -11.41 0.60 -20.88
CA ALA A 7 -11.22 1.51 -19.75
C ALA A 7 -11.46 0.80 -18.41
N THR A 8 -12.49 -0.04 -18.29
CA THR A 8 -12.70 -0.82 -17.06
C THR A 8 -11.57 -1.81 -16.81
N VAL A 9 -11.05 -2.49 -17.84
CA VAL A 9 -9.90 -3.41 -17.69
C VAL A 9 -8.68 -2.69 -17.11
N VAL A 10 -8.35 -1.50 -17.63
CA VAL A 10 -7.18 -0.74 -17.14
C VAL A 10 -7.34 -0.36 -15.67
N VAL A 11 -8.51 0.15 -15.26
CA VAL A 11 -8.74 0.54 -13.85
C VAL A 11 -8.65 -0.67 -12.93
N VAL A 12 -9.27 -1.79 -13.33
CA VAL A 12 -9.29 -3.03 -12.56
C VAL A 12 -7.88 -3.61 -12.40
N ALA A 13 -7.12 -3.71 -13.50
CA ALA A 13 -5.72 -4.15 -13.46
C ALA A 13 -4.84 -3.26 -12.57
N THR A 14 -5.03 -1.94 -12.68
CA THR A 14 -4.31 -0.96 -11.85
C THR A 14 -4.63 -1.18 -10.36
N ALA A 15 -5.91 -1.36 -10.02
CA ALA A 15 -6.33 -1.60 -8.64
C ALA A 15 -5.83 -2.95 -8.09
N GLY A 16 -5.91 -4.02 -8.89
CA GLY A 16 -5.42 -5.34 -8.53
C GLY A 16 -3.95 -5.31 -8.10
N LEU A 17 -3.07 -4.66 -8.88
CA LEU A 17 -1.67 -4.53 -8.49
C LEU A 17 -1.47 -3.58 -7.30
N ILE A 18 -2.25 -2.49 -7.20
CA ILE A 18 -2.13 -1.58 -6.05
C ILE A 18 -2.50 -2.29 -4.75
N TYR A 19 -3.51 -3.17 -4.71
CA TYR A 19 -3.85 -3.88 -3.48
C TYR A 19 -2.74 -4.83 -3.01
N GLU A 20 -2.07 -5.49 -3.95
CA GLU A 20 -0.88 -6.29 -3.67
C GLU A 20 0.24 -5.43 -3.07
N LEU A 21 0.54 -4.29 -3.70
CA LEU A 21 1.56 -3.35 -3.22
C LEU A 21 1.19 -2.73 -1.87
N VAL A 22 -0.09 -2.44 -1.62
CA VAL A 22 -0.60 -1.98 -0.34
C VAL A 22 -0.36 -3.03 0.74
N ALA A 23 -0.71 -4.29 0.49
CA ALA A 23 -0.52 -5.37 1.45
C ALA A 23 0.96 -5.62 1.74
N ALA A 24 1.82 -5.63 0.71
CA ALA A 24 3.26 -5.80 0.85
C ALA A 24 3.91 -4.62 1.62
N THR A 25 3.51 -3.39 1.31
CA THR A 25 4.01 -2.19 2.00
C THR A 25 3.54 -2.16 3.46
N ALA A 26 2.26 -2.47 3.72
CA ALA A 26 1.74 -2.56 5.08
C ALA A 26 2.47 -3.65 5.89
N ALA A 27 2.69 -4.83 5.30
CA ALA A 27 3.47 -5.89 5.91
C ALA A 27 4.90 -5.43 6.21
N SER A 28 5.57 -4.76 5.28
CA SER A 28 6.92 -4.22 5.48
C SER A 28 6.97 -3.20 6.62
N TYR A 29 5.97 -2.33 6.75
CA TYR A 29 5.91 -1.33 7.83
C TYR A 29 5.61 -1.94 9.19
N LEU A 30 4.77 -2.98 9.24
CA LEU A 30 4.30 -3.58 10.49
C LEU A 30 5.24 -4.69 11.00
N LEU A 31 5.78 -5.50 10.10
CA LEU A 31 6.59 -6.67 10.42
C LEU A 31 8.09 -6.46 10.19
N GLY A 32 8.48 -5.40 9.49
CA GLY A 32 9.84 -5.21 9.01
C GLY A 32 10.23 -6.21 7.91
N ASP A 33 11.53 -6.27 7.61
CA ASP A 33 12.13 -7.14 6.57
C ASP A 33 11.43 -7.06 5.20
N SER A 34 11.62 -5.91 4.54
CA SER A 34 11.01 -5.59 3.25
C SER A 34 11.19 -6.69 2.20
N VAL A 35 12.36 -7.32 2.11
CA VAL A 35 12.64 -8.33 1.08
C VAL A 35 11.75 -9.55 1.28
N THR A 36 11.65 -10.05 2.52
CA THR A 36 10.80 -11.19 2.83
C THR A 36 9.33 -10.85 2.63
N GLN A 37 8.85 -9.70 3.14
CA GLN A 37 7.43 -9.36 3.05
C GLN A 37 6.97 -9.17 1.60
N PHE A 38 7.72 -8.43 0.78
CA PHE A 38 7.38 -8.29 -0.63
C PHE A 38 7.41 -9.65 -1.34
N SER A 39 8.44 -10.47 -1.09
CA SER A 39 8.55 -11.78 -1.76
C SER A 39 7.40 -12.74 -1.40
N THR A 40 7.02 -12.83 -0.12
CA THR A 40 5.96 -13.73 0.32
C THR A 40 4.58 -13.22 -0.03
N VAL A 41 4.33 -11.91 0.04
CA VAL A 41 3.05 -11.31 -0.38
C VAL A 41 2.86 -11.48 -1.88
N ILE A 42 3.84 -11.13 -2.71
CA ILE A 42 3.76 -11.31 -4.18
C ILE A 42 3.52 -12.80 -4.51
N GLY A 43 4.33 -13.70 -3.95
CA GLY A 43 4.21 -15.15 -4.22
C GLY A 43 2.84 -15.72 -3.83
N SER A 44 2.34 -15.37 -2.65
CA SER A 44 1.02 -15.83 -2.19
C SER A 44 -0.13 -15.18 -2.97
N TYR A 45 0.00 -13.90 -3.35
CA TYR A 45 -0.96 -13.17 -4.15
C TYR A 45 -1.10 -13.76 -5.56
N LEU A 46 0.01 -14.00 -6.26
CA LEU A 46 0.02 -14.64 -7.57
C LEU A 46 -0.60 -16.05 -7.53
N PHE A 47 -0.29 -16.83 -6.49
CA PHE A 47 -0.89 -18.15 -6.29
C PHE A 47 -2.40 -18.05 -6.06
N ALA A 48 -2.85 -17.12 -5.22
CA ALA A 48 -4.27 -16.86 -4.96
C ALA A 48 -5.01 -16.39 -6.22
N MET A 49 -4.40 -15.55 -7.06
CA MET A 49 -4.94 -15.19 -8.37
C MET A 49 -5.09 -16.41 -9.28
N GLY A 50 -4.13 -17.34 -9.26
CA GLY A 50 -4.25 -18.62 -9.96
C GLY A 50 -5.46 -19.44 -9.50
N ILE A 51 -5.70 -19.50 -8.19
CA ILE A 51 -6.90 -20.14 -7.61
C ILE A 51 -8.17 -19.43 -8.08
N GLY A 52 -8.22 -18.09 -8.03
CA GLY A 52 -9.34 -17.29 -8.52
C GLY A 52 -9.66 -17.59 -9.99
N SER A 53 -8.64 -17.56 -10.85
CA SER A 53 -8.78 -17.85 -12.28
C SER A 53 -9.32 -19.26 -12.52
N TYR A 54 -8.86 -20.25 -11.76
CA TYR A 54 -9.41 -21.61 -11.78
C TYR A 54 -10.87 -21.66 -11.32
N LEU A 55 -11.20 -21.03 -10.19
CA LEU A 55 -12.55 -21.00 -9.63
C LEU A 55 -13.56 -20.32 -10.58
N SER A 56 -13.07 -19.41 -11.44
CA SER A 56 -13.89 -18.73 -12.43
C SER A 56 -14.70 -19.70 -13.29
N ARG A 57 -14.21 -20.92 -13.54
CA ARG A 57 -14.90 -21.94 -14.35
C ARG A 57 -16.23 -22.41 -13.77
N TYR A 58 -16.42 -22.31 -12.46
CA TYR A 58 -17.67 -22.68 -11.78
C TYR A 58 -18.74 -21.56 -11.86
N ILE A 59 -18.34 -20.35 -12.25
CA ILE A 59 -19.25 -19.24 -12.47
C ILE A 59 -19.79 -19.32 -13.90
N GLY A 60 -20.94 -19.98 -14.08
CA GLY A 60 -21.56 -20.19 -15.40
C GLY A 60 -22.82 -19.36 -15.69
N ARG A 61 -23.47 -18.79 -14.67
CA ARG A 61 -24.76 -18.07 -14.81
C ARG A 61 -24.64 -16.62 -14.37
N ARG A 62 -25.35 -15.73 -15.06
CA ARG A 62 -25.40 -14.28 -14.75
C ARG A 62 -24.01 -13.67 -14.64
N LEU A 63 -23.18 -13.91 -15.66
CA LEU A 63 -21.77 -13.48 -15.68
C LEU A 63 -21.62 -11.97 -15.44
N ALA A 64 -22.52 -11.15 -16.01
CA ALA A 64 -22.49 -9.70 -15.84
C ALA A 64 -22.81 -9.30 -14.40
N ASP A 65 -23.84 -9.89 -13.78
CA ASP A 65 -24.17 -9.64 -12.38
C ASP A 65 -23.03 -10.06 -11.45
N ARG A 66 -22.42 -11.22 -11.71
CA ARG A 66 -21.30 -11.74 -10.92
C ARG A 66 -20.04 -10.88 -11.06
N PHE A 67 -19.75 -10.40 -12.26
CA PHE A 67 -18.66 -9.47 -12.49
C PHE A 67 -18.84 -8.20 -11.65
N VAL A 68 -20.02 -7.56 -11.67
CA VAL A 68 -20.28 -6.37 -10.83
C VAL A 68 -20.17 -6.67 -9.34
N GLN A 69 -20.65 -7.83 -8.88
CA GLN A 69 -20.51 -8.24 -7.48
C GLN A 69 -19.05 -8.42 -7.07
N ILE A 70 -18.23 -9.00 -7.94
CA ILE A 70 -16.80 -9.18 -7.70
C ILE A 70 -16.10 -7.83 -7.65
N GLU A 71 -16.36 -6.92 -8.59
CA GLU A 71 -15.80 -5.55 -8.57
C GLU A 71 -16.09 -4.82 -7.26
N VAL A 72 -17.33 -4.88 -6.78
CA VAL A 72 -17.70 -4.25 -5.51
C VAL A 72 -17.02 -4.97 -4.34
N LEU A 73 -16.92 -6.29 -4.36
CA LEU A 73 -16.30 -7.06 -3.28
C LEU A 73 -14.78 -6.84 -3.22
N VAL A 74 -14.10 -6.82 -4.36
CA VAL A 74 -12.68 -6.43 -4.48
C VAL A 74 -12.50 -5.02 -3.96
N GLY A 75 -13.36 -4.09 -4.36
CA GLY A 75 -13.30 -2.70 -3.89
C GLY A 75 -13.48 -2.57 -2.38
N LEU A 76 -14.37 -3.35 -1.77
CA LEU A 76 -14.58 -3.35 -0.31
C LEU A 76 -13.44 -4.02 0.45
N VAL A 77 -13.06 -5.25 0.08
CA VAL A 77 -12.02 -6.00 0.78
C VAL A 77 -10.65 -5.38 0.55
N GLY A 78 -10.31 -5.07 -0.70
CA GLY A 78 -9.09 -4.35 -1.07
C GLY A 78 -9.09 -2.94 -0.48
N GLY A 79 -10.22 -2.23 -0.50
CA GLY A 79 -10.34 -0.89 0.04
C GLY A 79 -10.01 -0.79 1.52
N TRP A 80 -10.55 -1.70 2.33
CA TRP A 80 -10.33 -1.76 3.77
C TRP A 80 -9.07 -2.54 4.18
N SER A 81 -8.37 -3.17 3.23
CA SER A 81 -7.22 -4.04 3.51
C SER A 81 -6.15 -3.39 4.39
N ALA A 82 -5.67 -2.19 4.03
CA ALA A 82 -4.66 -1.48 4.80
C ALA A 82 -5.15 -1.21 6.24
N ALA A 83 -6.36 -0.67 6.39
CA ALA A 83 -6.92 -0.38 7.70
C ALA A 83 -7.06 -1.65 8.56
N ILE A 84 -7.52 -2.76 7.97
CA ILE A 84 -7.65 -4.04 8.66
C ILE A 84 -6.27 -4.54 9.11
N LEU A 85 -5.23 -4.43 8.28
CA LEU A 85 -3.87 -4.86 8.64
C LEU A 85 -3.30 -4.04 9.80
N PHE A 86 -3.47 -2.72 9.78
CA PHE A 86 -3.04 -1.85 10.88
C PHE A 86 -3.78 -2.19 12.19
N VAL A 87 -5.10 -2.36 12.14
CA VAL A 87 -5.90 -2.74 13.32
C VAL A 87 -5.52 -4.13 13.82
N ALA A 88 -5.32 -5.10 12.91
CA ALA A 88 -4.95 -6.46 13.26
C ALA A 88 -3.59 -6.54 13.94
N PHE A 89 -2.63 -5.71 13.53
CA PHE A 89 -1.32 -5.63 14.21
C PHE A 89 -1.45 -5.20 15.67
N VAL A 90 -2.33 -4.24 15.93
CA VAL A 90 -2.54 -3.69 17.27
C VAL A 90 -3.26 -4.67 18.19
N GLU A 91 -4.28 -5.35 17.69
CA GLU A 91 -5.21 -6.14 18.52
C GLU A 91 -4.86 -7.65 18.57
N THR A 92 -4.08 -8.18 17.63
CA THR A 92 -3.91 -9.64 17.49
C THR A 92 -2.46 -10.09 17.50
N VAL A 93 -2.20 -11.21 18.19
CA VAL A 93 -0.91 -11.92 18.20
C VAL A 93 -0.59 -12.57 16.83
N HIS A 94 -1.56 -12.67 15.92
CA HIS A 94 -1.46 -13.47 14.68
C HIS A 94 -1.62 -12.62 13.40
N ILE A 95 -0.92 -11.49 13.30
CA ILE A 95 -0.94 -10.63 12.10
C ILE A 95 -0.67 -11.40 10.80
N HIS A 96 0.22 -12.39 10.79
CA HIS A 96 0.51 -13.17 9.57
C HIS A 96 -0.73 -13.88 9.03
N LEU A 97 -1.63 -14.35 9.90
CA LEU A 97 -2.88 -14.98 9.46
C LEU A 97 -3.82 -13.95 8.83
N ALA A 98 -3.91 -12.75 9.41
CA ALA A 98 -4.69 -11.66 8.84
C ALA A 98 -4.12 -11.20 7.48
N LEU A 99 -2.80 -11.07 7.39
CA LEU A 99 -2.08 -10.69 6.17
C LEU A 99 -2.31 -11.69 5.05
N TYR A 100 -1.91 -12.96 5.24
CA TYR A 100 -2.03 -13.96 4.19
C TYR A 100 -3.49 -14.33 3.90
N GLY A 101 -4.39 -14.21 4.89
CA GLY A 101 -5.82 -14.32 4.68
C GLY A 101 -6.38 -13.23 3.77
N LEU A 102 -6.05 -11.96 4.02
CA LEU A 102 -6.46 -10.84 3.17
C LEU A 102 -5.86 -10.94 1.76
N VAL A 103 -4.56 -11.22 1.66
CA VAL A 103 -3.86 -11.41 0.38
C VAL A 103 -4.50 -12.54 -0.41
N ALA A 104 -4.85 -13.66 0.23
CA ALA A 104 -5.53 -14.77 -0.41
C ALA A 104 -6.93 -14.38 -0.91
N VAL A 105 -7.74 -13.69 -0.09
CA VAL A 105 -9.09 -13.26 -0.50
C VAL A 105 -9.02 -12.28 -1.67
N ILE A 106 -8.19 -11.24 -1.56
CA ILE A 106 -8.06 -10.23 -2.64
C ILE A 106 -7.52 -10.90 -3.91
N GLY A 107 -6.47 -11.71 -3.80
CA GLY A 107 -5.89 -12.41 -4.94
C GLY A 107 -6.89 -13.34 -5.63
N ILE A 108 -7.68 -14.13 -4.87
CA ILE A 108 -8.74 -14.97 -5.45
C ILE A 108 -9.78 -14.11 -6.18
N LEU A 109 -10.19 -12.99 -5.60
CA LEU A 109 -11.21 -12.14 -6.21
C LEU A 109 -10.70 -11.47 -7.50
N VAL A 110 -9.50 -10.91 -7.48
CA VAL A 110 -8.84 -10.31 -8.66
C VAL A 110 -8.60 -11.36 -9.74
N GLY A 111 -8.17 -12.57 -9.34
CA GLY A 111 -7.99 -13.70 -10.26
C GLY A 111 -9.25 -14.12 -11.02
N LEU A 112 -10.45 -13.81 -10.50
CA LEU A 112 -11.71 -14.09 -11.19
C LEU A 112 -11.99 -13.12 -12.35
N GLU A 113 -11.43 -11.91 -12.33
CA GLU A 113 -11.82 -10.79 -13.19
C GLU A 113 -11.50 -11.03 -14.66
N ILE A 114 -10.24 -11.32 -15.00
CA ILE A 114 -9.80 -11.51 -16.39
C ILE A 114 -10.58 -12.64 -17.08
N PRO A 115 -10.71 -13.86 -16.52
CA PRO A 115 -11.47 -14.93 -17.16
C PRO A 115 -12.97 -14.63 -17.29
N LEU A 116 -13.56 -13.88 -16.35
CA LEU A 116 -14.97 -13.46 -16.45
C LEU A 116 -15.15 -12.43 -17.56
N LEU A 117 -14.27 -11.44 -17.64
CA LEU A 117 -14.27 -10.42 -18.69
C LEU A 117 -14.10 -11.05 -20.09
N LEU A 118 -13.14 -11.95 -20.25
CA LEU A 118 -12.93 -12.67 -21.51
C LEU A 118 -14.19 -13.43 -21.94
N ARG A 119 -14.87 -14.11 -21.00
CA ARG A 119 -16.12 -14.83 -21.29
C ARG A 119 -17.29 -13.89 -21.59
N LEU A 120 -17.37 -12.73 -20.93
CA LEU A 120 -18.37 -11.71 -21.22
C LEU A 120 -18.22 -11.10 -22.62
N LEU A 121 -16.99 -11.01 -23.13
CA LEU A 121 -16.68 -10.34 -24.39
C LEU A 121 -16.49 -11.29 -25.58
N LYS A 122 -16.47 -12.61 -25.34
CA LYS A 122 -16.25 -13.67 -26.35
C LYS A 122 -17.17 -13.56 -27.58
N GLU A 123 -18.39 -13.05 -27.42
CA GLU A 123 -19.36 -12.91 -28.51
C GLU A 123 -19.14 -11.67 -29.40
N ARG A 124 -18.25 -10.76 -29.02
CA ARG A 124 -18.08 -9.46 -29.70
C ARG A 124 -16.78 -9.33 -30.49
N VAL A 125 -15.78 -10.16 -30.21
CA VAL A 125 -14.43 -10.07 -30.78
C VAL A 125 -13.90 -11.48 -31.00
N VAL A 126 -13.06 -11.67 -32.03
CA VAL A 126 -12.32 -12.91 -32.23
C VAL A 126 -11.51 -13.22 -30.97
N PHE A 127 -11.68 -14.43 -30.43
CA PHE A 127 -11.18 -14.79 -29.09
C PHE A 127 -9.67 -14.55 -28.92
N ARG A 128 -8.86 -14.85 -29.95
CA ARG A 128 -7.40 -14.61 -29.92
C ARG A 128 -7.07 -13.13 -29.69
N ASP A 129 -7.74 -12.25 -30.43
CA ASP A 129 -7.45 -10.82 -30.39
C ASP A 129 -7.95 -10.20 -29.08
N LEU A 130 -9.05 -10.72 -28.52
CA LEU A 130 -9.56 -10.33 -27.21
C LEU A 130 -8.57 -10.67 -26.08
N VAL A 131 -8.01 -11.88 -26.08
CA VAL A 131 -7.01 -12.30 -25.08
C VAL A 131 -5.79 -11.39 -25.13
N ALA A 132 -5.26 -11.14 -26.33
CA ALA A 132 -4.11 -10.25 -26.50
C ALA A 132 -4.38 -8.82 -26.03
N GLN A 133 -5.55 -8.26 -26.36
CA GLN A 133 -5.93 -6.91 -25.94
C GLN A 133 -6.12 -6.79 -24.43
N VAL A 134 -6.84 -7.73 -23.80
CA VAL A 134 -7.10 -7.69 -22.36
C VAL A 134 -5.81 -7.83 -21.57
N LEU A 135 -4.93 -8.78 -21.94
CA LEU A 135 -3.62 -8.93 -21.29
C LEU A 135 -2.71 -7.72 -21.51
N SER A 136 -2.72 -7.14 -22.72
CA SER A 136 -1.94 -5.93 -22.98
C SER A 136 -2.42 -4.76 -22.11
N LEU A 137 -3.72 -4.58 -21.94
CA LEU A 137 -4.28 -3.53 -21.08
C LEU A 137 -4.00 -3.80 -19.60
N ASP A 138 -3.98 -5.06 -19.20
CA ASP A 138 -3.60 -5.49 -17.86
C ASP A 138 -2.15 -5.08 -17.55
N TYR A 139 -1.20 -5.36 -18.46
CA TYR A 139 0.19 -4.92 -18.32
C TYR A 139 0.34 -3.40 -18.31
N VAL A 140 -0.46 -2.66 -19.09
CA VAL A 140 -0.47 -1.18 -19.05
C VAL A 140 -0.99 -0.66 -17.71
N GLY A 141 -2.05 -1.26 -17.18
CA GLY A 141 -2.57 -0.94 -15.85
C GLY A 141 -1.55 -1.25 -14.75
N ALA A 142 -0.90 -2.41 -14.82
CA ALA A 142 0.17 -2.80 -13.91
C ALA A 142 1.35 -1.82 -13.93
N LEU A 143 1.81 -1.38 -15.12
CA LEU A 143 2.84 -0.35 -15.23
C LEU A 143 2.38 0.97 -14.60
N GLY A 144 1.14 1.37 -14.86
CA GLY A 144 0.52 2.55 -14.25
C GLY A 144 0.53 2.47 -12.73
N ALA A 145 0.10 1.34 -12.17
CA ALA A 145 0.12 1.06 -10.74
C ALA A 145 1.54 1.11 -10.15
N ALA A 146 2.51 0.44 -10.77
CA ALA A 146 3.90 0.39 -10.31
C ALA A 146 4.58 1.77 -10.27
N ILE A 147 4.14 2.71 -11.12
CA ILE A 147 4.65 4.10 -11.14
C ILE A 147 3.84 4.98 -10.19
N LEU A 148 2.51 4.95 -10.26
CA LEU A 148 1.62 5.81 -9.47
C LEU A 148 1.74 5.51 -7.97
N PHE A 149 1.88 4.23 -7.61
CA PHE A 149 1.92 3.81 -6.21
C PHE A 149 3.05 4.46 -5.41
N PRO A 150 4.34 4.29 -5.78
CA PRO A 150 5.45 4.88 -5.03
C PRO A 150 5.64 6.38 -5.27
N LEU A 151 5.25 6.93 -6.43
CA LEU A 151 5.55 8.33 -6.77
C LEU A 151 4.45 9.32 -6.40
N LEU A 152 3.20 8.85 -6.29
CA LEU A 152 2.04 9.72 -6.10
C LEU A 152 1.14 9.27 -4.95
N LEU A 153 0.71 8.01 -4.98
CA LEU A 153 -0.34 7.54 -4.08
C LEU A 153 0.17 7.44 -2.64
N VAL A 154 1.22 6.66 -2.38
CA VAL A 154 1.73 6.51 -1.01
C VAL A 154 2.25 7.84 -0.44
N PRO A 155 3.13 8.60 -1.13
CA PRO A 155 3.71 9.81 -0.53
C PRO A 155 2.72 10.96 -0.32
N LYS A 156 1.77 11.17 -1.25
CA LYS A 156 0.85 12.33 -1.17
C LYS A 156 -0.50 12.00 -0.56
N VAL A 157 -0.97 10.77 -0.72
CA VAL A 157 -2.31 10.36 -0.28
C VAL A 157 -2.25 9.52 0.99
N GLY A 158 -1.18 8.75 1.19
CA GLY A 158 -1.02 7.82 2.31
C GLY A 158 -1.60 6.44 2.02
N LEU A 159 -1.12 5.43 2.75
CA LEU A 159 -1.39 4.02 2.45
C LEU A 159 -2.88 3.63 2.61
N VAL A 160 -3.50 3.95 3.75
CA VAL A 160 -4.90 3.62 4.05
C VAL A 160 -5.87 4.37 3.13
N ARG A 161 -5.62 5.65 2.90
CA ARG A 161 -6.46 6.46 2.01
C ARG A 161 -6.33 6.01 0.55
N THR A 162 -5.13 5.61 0.12
CA THR A 162 -4.90 5.03 -1.21
C THR A 162 -5.76 3.78 -1.41
N SER A 163 -5.72 2.81 -0.49
CA SER A 163 -6.50 1.58 -0.65
C SER A 163 -8.01 1.89 -0.75
N LEU A 164 -8.53 2.78 0.10
CA LEU A 164 -9.94 3.18 0.10
C LEU A 164 -10.36 3.88 -1.20
N LEU A 165 -9.55 4.80 -1.73
CA LEU A 165 -9.84 5.47 -3.00
C LEU A 165 -9.83 4.50 -4.19
N LEU A 166 -8.92 3.53 -4.20
CA LEU A 166 -8.92 2.47 -5.20
C LEU A 166 -10.15 1.57 -5.05
N GLY A 167 -10.56 1.29 -3.81
CA GLY A 167 -11.84 0.63 -3.52
C GLY A 167 -13.03 1.35 -4.14
N MET A 168 -13.07 2.66 -3.99
CA MET A 168 -14.11 3.49 -4.61
C MET A 168 -14.03 3.41 -6.14
N ALA A 169 -12.84 3.40 -6.73
CA ALA A 169 -12.66 3.26 -8.18
C ALA A 169 -13.24 1.94 -8.69
N ASN A 170 -13.00 0.81 -8.01
CA ASN A 170 -13.60 -0.49 -8.36
C ASN A 170 -15.13 -0.47 -8.21
N ALA A 171 -15.66 0.13 -7.14
CA ALA A 171 -17.11 0.26 -6.98
C ALA A 171 -17.75 1.15 -8.07
N VAL A 172 -17.04 2.21 -8.51
CA VAL A 172 -17.44 3.03 -9.66
C VAL A 172 -17.39 2.24 -10.96
N VAL A 173 -16.36 1.41 -11.17
CA VAL A 173 -16.28 0.48 -12.32
C VAL A 173 -17.44 -0.52 -12.28
N GLY A 174 -17.80 -1.04 -11.10
CA GLY A 174 -18.97 -1.89 -10.90
C GLY A 174 -20.26 -1.18 -11.30
N LEU A 175 -20.46 0.06 -10.84
CA LEU A 175 -21.63 0.89 -11.19
C LEU A 175 -21.68 1.19 -12.70
N TRP A 176 -20.54 1.57 -13.29
CA TRP A 176 -20.40 1.79 -14.72
C TRP A 176 -20.73 0.51 -15.50
N SER A 177 -20.24 -0.64 -15.05
CA SER A 177 -20.48 -1.94 -15.67
C SER A 177 -21.96 -2.30 -15.71
N VAL A 178 -22.77 -1.84 -14.75
CA VAL A 178 -24.24 -1.98 -14.82
C VAL A 178 -24.83 -1.28 -16.05
N THR A 179 -24.26 -0.15 -16.45
CA THR A 179 -24.69 0.58 -17.65
C THR A 179 -24.20 -0.08 -18.94
N ILE A 180 -22.95 -0.55 -18.98
CA ILE A 180 -22.36 -1.23 -20.15
C ILE A 180 -23.13 -2.52 -20.44
N PHE A 181 -23.40 -3.32 -19.42
CA PHE A 181 -24.01 -4.65 -19.56
C PHE A 181 -25.52 -4.66 -19.29
N ARG A 182 -26.21 -3.52 -19.46
CA ARG A 182 -27.65 -3.36 -19.16
C ARG A 182 -28.56 -4.46 -19.73
N GLY A 183 -28.21 -5.03 -20.90
CA GLY A 183 -28.98 -6.09 -21.56
C GLY A 183 -28.66 -7.51 -21.10
N ARG A 184 -27.69 -7.70 -20.19
CA ARG A 184 -27.23 -9.00 -19.68
C ARG A 184 -27.34 -9.12 -18.15
N ILE A 185 -27.79 -8.07 -17.49
CA ILE A 185 -27.93 -7.99 -16.03
C ILE A 185 -29.36 -8.34 -15.65
N ALA A 186 -29.51 -9.28 -14.72
CA ALA A 186 -30.83 -9.69 -14.24
C ALA A 186 -31.42 -8.70 -13.22
N SER A 187 -30.59 -8.12 -12.34
CA SER A 187 -31.05 -7.25 -11.24
C SER A 187 -30.31 -5.90 -11.18
N PRO A 188 -30.53 -4.98 -12.14
CA PRO A 188 -29.77 -3.73 -12.23
C PRO A 188 -30.01 -2.78 -11.05
N GLY A 189 -31.22 -2.76 -10.47
CA GLY A 189 -31.52 -1.93 -9.31
C GLY A 189 -30.72 -2.32 -8.07
N PHE A 190 -30.66 -3.63 -7.76
CA PHE A 190 -29.88 -4.17 -6.65
C PHE A 190 -28.38 -3.89 -6.83
N LEU A 191 -27.84 -4.14 -8.02
CA LEU A 191 -26.41 -3.92 -8.29
C LEU A 191 -26.01 -2.45 -8.20
N ARG A 192 -26.88 -1.52 -8.64
CA ARG A 192 -26.66 -0.07 -8.47
C ARG A 192 -26.66 0.33 -7.00
N ALA A 193 -27.61 -0.18 -6.21
CA ALA A 193 -27.67 0.08 -4.78
C ALA A 193 -26.45 -0.49 -4.04
N LEU A 194 -26.02 -1.70 -4.40
CA LEU A 194 -24.82 -2.34 -3.85
C LEU A 194 -23.56 -1.51 -4.15
N ALA A 195 -23.34 -1.14 -5.41
CA ALA A 195 -22.18 -0.32 -5.79
C ALA A 195 -22.24 1.08 -5.17
N GLY A 196 -23.42 1.73 -5.17
CA GLY A 196 -23.61 3.02 -4.52
C GLY A 196 -23.36 2.99 -3.02
N GLY A 197 -23.85 1.95 -2.33
CA GLY A 197 -23.59 1.73 -0.91
C GLY A 197 -22.11 1.51 -0.62
N ALA A 198 -21.41 0.73 -1.45
CA ALA A 198 -19.97 0.55 -1.32
C ALA A 198 -19.19 1.86 -1.51
N ILE A 199 -19.55 2.68 -2.52
CA ILE A 199 -18.94 4.01 -2.72
C ILE A 199 -19.13 4.89 -1.49
N LEU A 200 -20.33 4.90 -0.88
CA LEU A 200 -20.60 5.70 0.32
C LEU A 200 -19.77 5.23 1.52
N VAL A 201 -19.72 3.92 1.76
CA VAL A 201 -18.94 3.34 2.87
C VAL A 201 -17.45 3.61 2.71
N LEU A 202 -16.91 3.37 1.51
CA LEU A 202 -15.50 3.61 1.20
C LEU A 202 -15.17 5.10 1.22
N GLY A 203 -16.07 5.96 0.74
CA GLY A 203 -15.92 7.42 0.80
C GLY A 203 -15.91 7.95 2.23
N ALA A 204 -16.80 7.45 3.10
CA ALA A 204 -16.78 7.77 4.52
C ALA A 204 -15.46 7.33 5.18
N GLY A 205 -14.99 6.12 4.86
CA GLY A 205 -13.67 5.65 5.28
C GLY A 205 -12.54 6.55 4.79
N ALA A 206 -12.56 6.99 3.53
CA ALA A 206 -11.51 7.81 2.93
C ALA A 206 -11.43 9.22 3.54
N VAL A 207 -12.56 9.78 3.98
CA VAL A 207 -12.62 11.04 4.75
C VAL A 207 -12.10 10.82 6.17
N GLY A 208 -12.40 9.67 6.79
CA GLY A 208 -11.92 9.28 8.11
C GLY A 208 -10.50 8.70 8.14
N ALA A 209 -9.82 8.55 7.01
CA ALA A 209 -8.59 7.77 6.89
C ALA A 209 -7.46 8.30 7.79
N GLU A 210 -7.30 9.63 7.89
CA GLU A 210 -6.29 10.23 8.77
C GLU A 210 -6.51 9.86 10.24
N ARG A 211 -7.78 9.78 10.69
CA ARG A 211 -8.11 9.35 12.06
C ARG A 211 -7.82 7.87 12.28
N ILE A 212 -8.10 7.03 11.28
CA ILE A 212 -7.81 5.59 11.33
C ILE A 212 -6.29 5.37 11.43
N THR A 213 -5.52 6.08 10.61
CA THR A 213 -4.05 5.99 10.64
C THR A 213 -3.48 6.51 11.96
N ALA A 214 -3.91 7.68 12.42
CA ALA A 214 -3.45 8.23 13.70
C ALA A 214 -3.76 7.31 14.89
N TRP A 215 -4.99 6.78 14.96
CA TRP A 215 -5.39 5.83 16.01
C TRP A 215 -4.56 4.54 15.99
N ALA A 216 -4.24 4.03 14.80
CA ALA A 216 -3.42 2.83 14.68
C ALA A 216 -1.98 3.10 15.14
N GLU A 217 -1.42 4.26 14.78
CA GLU A 217 -0.08 4.66 15.18
C GLU A 217 0.04 4.87 16.69
N GLU A 218 -0.91 5.58 17.33
CA GLU A 218 -0.92 5.78 18.78
C GLU A 218 -0.87 4.47 19.58
N ARG A 219 -1.44 3.39 19.02
CA ARG A 219 -1.42 2.07 19.65
C ARG A 219 -0.26 1.18 19.21
N LEU A 220 0.37 1.51 18.09
CA LEU A 220 1.55 0.81 17.59
C LEU A 220 2.79 1.12 18.44
N TYR A 221 2.88 2.36 18.92
CA TYR A 221 3.95 2.81 19.79
C TYR A 221 3.57 2.59 21.25
N ALA A 222 4.45 1.93 22.01
CA ALA A 222 4.23 1.70 23.45
C ALA A 222 4.27 2.99 24.29
N ASP A 223 4.86 4.04 23.73
CA ASP A 223 5.16 5.31 24.39
C ASP A 223 4.32 6.45 23.77
N GLU A 224 4.12 7.54 24.51
CA GLU A 224 3.29 8.68 24.06
C GLU A 224 3.83 9.28 22.77
N VAL A 225 3.00 9.35 21.72
CA VAL A 225 3.36 9.99 20.45
C VAL A 225 3.32 11.51 20.61
N ILE A 226 4.48 12.15 20.65
CA ILE A 226 4.62 13.61 20.79
C ILE A 226 4.70 14.34 19.45
N LEU A 227 5.06 13.63 18.37
CA LEU A 227 5.05 14.15 17.00
C LEU A 227 4.76 13.00 16.04
N ALA A 228 3.84 13.21 15.09
CA ALA A 228 3.66 12.31 13.96
C ALA A 228 3.44 13.13 12.69
N ARG A 229 4.36 13.01 11.73
CA ARG A 229 4.34 13.79 10.48
C ARG A 229 4.74 12.91 9.32
N SER A 230 4.09 13.07 8.17
CA SER A 230 4.55 12.47 6.92
C SER A 230 5.29 13.52 6.09
N SER A 231 6.49 13.17 5.63
CA SER A 231 7.19 13.86 4.55
C SER A 231 6.94 13.13 3.22
N PRO A 232 7.38 13.69 2.07
CA PRO A 232 7.39 12.96 0.81
C PRO A 232 8.28 11.70 0.81
N TYR A 233 9.18 11.57 1.79
CA TYR A 233 10.17 10.51 1.87
C TYR A 233 9.78 9.42 2.87
N GLN A 234 9.17 9.78 3.99
CA GLN A 234 8.91 8.85 5.09
C GLN A 234 7.88 9.36 6.10
N ARG A 235 7.37 8.44 6.91
CA ARG A 235 6.60 8.73 8.11
C ARG A 235 7.56 8.93 9.28
N ILE A 236 7.53 10.12 9.88
CA ILE A 236 8.35 10.54 11.01
C ILE A 236 7.48 10.51 12.26
N VAL A 237 7.87 9.69 13.25
CA VAL A 237 7.18 9.63 14.55
C VAL A 237 8.19 9.82 15.67
N LEU A 238 7.91 10.74 16.59
CA LEU A 238 8.61 10.85 17.87
C LEU A 238 7.72 10.37 18.99
N THR A 239 8.26 9.49 19.82
CA THR A 239 7.60 9.03 21.04
C THR A 239 8.39 9.47 22.26
N ARG A 240 7.69 9.60 23.40
CA ARG A 240 8.29 9.94 24.68
C ARG A 240 7.83 9.00 25.78
N TRP A 241 8.79 8.49 26.54
CA TRP A 241 8.54 7.79 27.78
C TRP A 241 9.46 8.32 28.88
N ALA A 242 8.88 9.07 29.82
CA ALA A 242 9.64 9.87 30.79
C ALA A 242 10.69 10.77 30.08
N GLU A 243 11.98 10.54 30.31
CA GLU A 243 13.10 11.28 29.69
C GLU A 243 13.62 10.61 28.40
N ASP A 244 13.10 9.43 28.04
CA ASP A 244 13.46 8.72 26.80
C ASP A 244 12.65 9.30 25.63
N VAL A 245 13.34 9.83 24.62
CA VAL A 245 12.75 10.28 23.36
C VAL A 245 13.26 9.37 22.26
N ARG A 246 12.33 8.82 21.49
CA ARG A 246 12.63 7.87 20.41
C ARG A 246 12.14 8.40 19.09
N LEU A 247 12.99 8.31 18.07
CA LEU A 247 12.65 8.62 16.69
C LEU A 247 12.38 7.33 15.93
N PHE A 248 11.24 7.27 15.26
CA PHE A 248 10.87 6.21 14.34
C PHE A 248 10.69 6.79 12.95
N LEU A 249 11.30 6.14 11.96
CA LEU A 249 11.12 6.44 10.55
C LEU A 249 10.50 5.21 9.87
N ASN A 250 9.31 5.38 9.29
CA ASN A 250 8.51 4.28 8.72
C ASN A 250 8.30 3.11 9.70
N GLY A 251 8.13 3.40 10.99
CA GLY A 251 7.95 2.40 12.05
C GLY A 251 9.24 1.79 12.61
N HIS A 252 10.40 2.07 12.02
CA HIS A 252 11.69 1.56 12.49
C HIS A 252 12.34 2.55 13.46
N LEU A 253 12.72 2.06 14.65
CA LEU A 253 13.48 2.83 15.64
C LEU A 253 14.83 3.25 15.03
N GLN A 254 15.05 4.56 14.96
CA GLN A 254 16.32 5.15 14.52
C GLN A 254 17.25 5.43 15.69
N PHE A 255 16.70 6.03 16.76
CA PHE A 255 17.46 6.27 17.99
C PHE A 255 16.55 6.30 19.22
N SER A 256 17.13 6.00 20.39
CA SER A 256 16.61 6.36 21.71
C SER A 256 17.57 7.31 22.38
N SER A 257 17.07 8.39 23.01
CA SER A 257 17.91 9.36 23.71
C SER A 257 18.74 8.75 24.84
N ARG A 258 18.39 7.54 25.31
CA ARG A 258 19.11 6.83 26.38
C ARG A 258 20.39 6.15 25.91
N ASP A 259 20.47 5.72 24.66
CA ASP A 259 21.57 4.88 24.17
C ASP A 259 22.12 5.27 22.80
N GLU A 260 21.58 6.32 22.16
CA GLU A 260 22.04 6.82 20.87
C GLU A 260 23.55 7.13 20.84
N TYR A 261 24.11 7.54 21.99
CA TYR A 261 25.54 7.82 22.12
C TYR A 261 26.39 6.61 21.70
N ARG A 262 25.94 5.38 21.97
CA ARG A 262 26.69 4.17 21.62
C ARG A 262 26.89 4.02 20.12
N TYR A 263 25.88 4.38 19.33
CA TYR A 263 25.94 4.35 17.88
C TYR A 263 26.74 5.54 17.34
N HIS A 264 26.40 6.76 17.76
CA HIS A 264 27.02 7.98 17.23
C HIS A 264 28.49 8.13 17.61
N GLU A 265 28.87 7.79 18.85
CA GLU A 265 30.27 7.79 19.28
C GLU A 265 31.10 6.77 18.49
N ALA A 266 30.57 5.56 18.30
CA ALA A 266 31.24 4.50 17.54
C ALA A 266 31.34 4.81 16.04
N LEU A 267 30.36 5.54 15.49
CA LEU A 267 30.37 5.98 14.10
C LEU A 267 31.41 7.09 13.86
N VAL A 268 31.54 8.03 14.81
CA VAL A 268 32.29 9.27 14.61
C VAL A 268 33.72 9.21 15.15
N HIS A 269 33.92 8.77 16.40
CA HIS A 269 35.21 8.90 17.07
C HIS A 269 36.34 8.06 16.48
N PRO A 270 36.12 6.80 16.04
CA PRO A 270 37.18 6.03 15.40
C PRO A 270 37.70 6.70 14.12
N ALA A 271 36.80 7.25 13.30
CA ALA A 271 37.18 7.90 12.04
C ALA A 271 37.93 9.21 12.26
N LEU A 272 37.44 10.08 13.16
CA LEU A 272 38.08 11.37 13.42
C LEU A 272 39.38 11.25 14.20
N SER A 273 39.50 10.29 15.12
CA SER A 273 40.72 10.10 15.92
C SER A 273 41.85 9.45 15.11
N ALA A 274 41.52 8.70 14.05
CA ALA A 274 42.52 8.14 13.13
C ALA A 274 43.10 9.19 12.16
N HIS A 275 42.42 10.32 11.98
CA HIS A 275 42.88 11.39 11.09
C HIS A 275 43.69 12.43 11.89
N PRO A 276 44.90 12.82 11.44
CA PRO A 276 45.80 13.68 12.22
C PRO A 276 45.30 15.11 12.41
N ALA A 277 44.50 15.63 11.47
CA ALA A 277 43.94 16.98 11.54
C ALA A 277 42.62 17.11 10.75
N PRO A 278 41.50 16.53 11.21
CA PRO A 278 40.24 16.59 10.49
C PRO A 278 39.70 18.03 10.51
N ARG A 279 39.53 18.64 9.33
CA ARG A 279 39.03 20.03 9.18
C ARG A 279 37.65 20.13 8.56
N ARG A 280 37.38 19.35 7.51
CA ARG A 280 36.12 19.38 6.77
C ARG A 280 35.50 17.99 6.80
N VAL A 281 34.27 17.89 7.30
CA VAL A 281 33.57 16.63 7.47
C VAL A 281 32.29 16.66 6.64
N LEU A 282 32.06 15.61 5.85
CA LEU A 282 30.82 15.39 5.13
C LEU A 282 30.04 14.28 5.83
N VAL A 283 28.80 14.57 6.22
CA VAL A 283 27.84 13.61 6.78
C VAL A 283 26.76 13.40 5.73
N LEU A 284 26.60 12.15 5.27
CA LEU A 284 25.56 11.75 4.31
C LEU A 284 24.44 11.07 5.09
N GLY A 285 23.23 11.65 5.04
CA GLY A 285 22.14 11.36 5.98
C GLY A 285 22.34 12.10 7.30
N GLY A 286 21.84 11.50 8.39
CA GLY A 286 22.03 12.01 9.75
C GLY A 286 21.14 13.20 10.10
N GLY A 287 19.96 13.33 9.49
CA GLY A 287 19.00 14.41 9.74
C GLY A 287 18.55 14.56 11.20
N ASP A 288 18.82 13.57 12.07
CA ASP A 288 18.68 13.69 13.53
C ASP A 288 19.70 14.64 14.18
N GLY A 289 20.80 14.97 13.49
CA GLY A 289 21.87 15.85 13.96
C GLY A 289 22.80 15.24 15.01
N LEU A 290 22.59 14.00 15.45
CA LEU A 290 23.32 13.37 16.55
C LEU A 290 24.76 13.02 16.14
N ALA A 291 24.96 12.55 14.91
CA ALA A 291 26.31 12.37 14.36
C ALA A 291 27.08 13.70 14.28
N VAL A 292 26.41 14.79 13.85
CA VAL A 292 27.02 16.12 13.75
C VAL A 292 27.40 16.65 15.14
N ARG A 293 26.58 16.40 16.17
CA ARG A 293 26.90 16.73 17.57
C ARG A 293 28.25 16.14 17.99
N GLU A 294 28.51 14.87 17.66
CA GLU A 294 29.78 14.22 18.00
C GLU A 294 30.96 14.76 17.18
N VAL A 295 30.75 15.06 15.90
CA VAL A 295 31.78 15.66 15.03
C VAL A 295 32.23 17.02 15.58
N LEU A 296 31.28 17.84 16.04
CA LEU A 296 31.53 19.19 16.57
C LEU A 296 32.31 19.19 17.90
N ARG A 297 32.51 18.04 18.55
CA ARG A 297 33.39 17.93 19.72
C ARG A 297 34.88 18.06 19.38
N TYR A 298 35.26 17.90 18.10
CA TYR A 298 36.66 18.00 17.67
C TYR A 298 37.02 19.44 17.32
N PRO A 299 37.90 20.12 18.10
CA PRO A 299 38.20 21.54 17.89
C PRO A 299 38.94 21.83 16.58
N GLY A 300 39.53 20.81 15.94
CA GLY A 300 40.17 20.94 14.63
C GLY A 300 39.19 21.06 13.45
N VAL A 301 37.92 20.71 13.64
CA VAL A 301 36.90 20.73 12.60
C VAL A 301 36.44 22.17 12.35
N SER A 302 36.64 22.65 11.12
CA SER A 302 36.28 23.99 10.67
C SER A 302 34.92 24.06 9.96
N SER A 303 34.47 22.95 9.35
CA SER A 303 33.17 22.90 8.67
C SER A 303 32.60 21.49 8.65
N VAL A 304 31.30 21.38 8.88
CA VAL A 304 30.53 20.14 8.69
C VAL A 304 29.48 20.40 7.62
N THR A 305 29.46 19.56 6.59
CA THR A 305 28.40 19.55 5.58
C THR A 305 27.52 18.34 5.84
N LEU A 306 26.27 18.57 6.24
CA LEU A 306 25.26 17.53 6.37
C LEU A 306 24.38 17.54 5.13
N VAL A 307 24.21 16.38 4.51
CA VAL A 307 23.36 16.19 3.33
C VAL A 307 22.35 15.12 3.65
N ASP A 308 21.14 15.52 4.03
CA ASP A 308 20.01 14.61 4.20
C ASP A 308 19.01 14.80 3.04
N LEU A 309 18.31 13.70 2.71
CA LEU A 309 17.31 13.68 1.65
C LEU A 309 15.99 14.31 2.12
N ASP A 310 15.68 14.21 3.41
CA ASP A 310 14.41 14.65 4.01
C ASP A 310 14.62 15.88 4.94
N PRO A 311 14.30 17.11 4.47
CA PRO A 311 14.59 18.36 5.19
C PRO A 311 13.58 18.78 6.27
#